data_AF-A0A2M7UPL1-F1
#
_entry.id   AF-A0A2M7UPL1-F1
#
_cell.length_a   1.000
_cell.length_b   1.000
_cell.length_c   1.000
_cell.angle_alpha   90.00
_cell.angle_beta   90.00
_cell.angle_gamma   90.00
#
_symmetry.space_group_name_H-M   'P 1'
#
loop_
_entity.id
_entity.type
_entity.pdbx_description
1 polymer ?
#
loop_
_entity_poly.entity_id
_entity_poly.type
_entity_poly.pdbx_seq_one_letter_code
_entity_poly.pdbx_strand_id
1 'polypeptide(L)'
;MKNIFASEKIKVIDIAKLSLGGYLLYMGLNFIASMLIVFGGIKIYGWQIRERILPFVDKNILNLSSNFNIGIIAFVIVLIIPLIEEILFRGLLQSYLMETIKAKSSEFLQKYKNLIVIISTATIYALLTVALFGGFNKILPIFVFGLIASAITIKSKSLYPAIIFHILKNLSWIIIEIFLFKL
;
A
#
# COMPACT_ATOMS: atom_id res chain seq x y z
N MET A 1 4.54 16.00 -19.66
CA MET A 1 3.60 14.86 -19.65
C MET A 1 2.34 15.39 -19.00
N LYS A 2 1.13 14.98 -19.41
CA LYS A 2 -0.09 15.36 -18.70
C LYS A 2 0.08 14.99 -17.23
N ASN A 3 -0.27 15.93 -16.36
CA ASN A 3 -0.30 15.78 -14.90
C ASN A 3 -0.80 14.36 -14.56
N ILE A 4 -0.18 13.61 -13.65
CA ILE A 4 -0.72 12.30 -13.23
C ILE A 4 -2.10 12.47 -12.56
N PHE A 5 -2.44 13.72 -12.19
CA PHE A 5 -3.78 14.18 -11.82
C PHE A 5 -4.77 14.35 -12.97
N ALA A 6 -4.30 14.58 -14.19
CA ALA A 6 -5.14 14.65 -15.39
C ALA A 6 -5.40 13.20 -15.84
N SER A 7 -6.39 12.56 -15.22
CA SER A 7 -6.78 11.18 -15.51
C SER A 7 -6.83 10.94 -17.02
N GLU A 8 -5.88 10.17 -17.56
CA GLU A 8 -6.16 9.51 -18.84
C GLU A 8 -7.45 8.70 -18.62
N LYS A 9 -8.38 8.75 -19.59
CA LYS A 9 -9.67 8.05 -19.50
C LYS A 9 -9.42 6.54 -19.46
N ILE A 10 -9.14 6.02 -18.28
CA ILE A 10 -8.99 4.59 -18.02
C ILE A 10 -10.39 3.98 -17.89
N LYS A 11 -10.61 2.83 -18.53
CA LYS A 11 -11.90 2.14 -18.44
C LYS A 11 -12.05 1.53 -17.05
N VAL A 12 -13.27 1.52 -16.52
CA VAL A 12 -13.59 0.93 -15.21
C VAL A 12 -13.11 -0.52 -15.11
N ILE A 13 -13.23 -1.30 -16.20
CA ILE A 13 -12.76 -2.69 -16.24
C ILE A 13 -11.24 -2.80 -16.06
N ASP A 14 -10.46 -1.84 -16.58
CA ASP A 14 -9.00 -1.84 -16.44
C ASP A 14 -8.59 -1.43 -15.03
N ILE A 15 -9.33 -0.51 -14.40
CA ILE A 15 -9.18 -0.19 -12.99
C ILE A 15 -9.40 -1.46 -12.15
N ALA A 16 -10.53 -2.14 -12.33
CA ALA A 16 -10.87 -3.34 -11.58
C ALA A 16 -9.81 -4.45 -11.77
N LYS A 17 -9.39 -4.72 -13.02
CA LYS A 17 -8.36 -5.73 -13.33
C LYS A 17 -7.03 -5.43 -12.66
N LEU A 18 -6.56 -4.19 -12.73
CA LEU A 18 -5.27 -3.81 -12.16
C LEU A 18 -5.31 -3.81 -10.63
N SER A 19 -6.38 -3.30 -10.03
CA SER A 19 -6.54 -3.30 -8.57
C SER A 19 -6.66 -4.71 -7.99
N LEU A 20 -7.52 -5.54 -8.58
CA LEU A 20 -7.70 -6.93 -8.15
C LEU A 20 -6.46 -7.77 -8.42
N GLY A 21 -5.83 -7.61 -9.59
CA GLY A 21 -4.57 -8.30 -9.91
C GLY A 21 -3.45 -7.93 -8.94
N GLY A 22 -3.32 -6.64 -8.60
CA GLY A 22 -2.40 -6.18 -7.56
C GLY A 22 -2.69 -6.76 -6.19
N TYR A 23 -3.97 -6.77 -5.80
CA TYR A 23 -4.43 -7.33 -4.53
C TYR A 23 -4.12 -8.83 -4.43
N LEU A 24 -4.46 -9.61 -5.45
CA LEU A 24 -4.21 -11.05 -5.47
C LEU A 24 -2.70 -11.36 -5.47
N LEU A 25 -1.89 -10.60 -6.21
CA LEU A 25 -0.44 -10.73 -6.19
C LEU A 25 0.11 -10.45 -4.79
N TYR A 26 -0.34 -9.36 -4.15
CA TYR A 26 0.07 -9.01 -2.79
C TYR A 26 -0.30 -10.12 -1.79
N MET A 27 -1.53 -10.62 -1.85
CA MET A 27 -2.00 -11.71 -0.99
C MET A 27 -1.21 -13.01 -1.23
N GLY A 28 -0.92 -13.34 -2.49
CA GLY A 28 -0.11 -14.51 -2.84
C GLY A 28 1.30 -14.43 -2.27
N LEU A 29 1.97 -13.27 -2.36
CA LEU A 29 3.29 -13.06 -1.76
C LEU A 29 3.25 -13.17 -0.23
N ASN A 30 2.22 -12.62 0.41
CA ASN A 30 2.02 -12.79 1.86
C ASN A 30 1.80 -14.26 2.23
N PHE A 31 0.99 -14.98 1.47
CA PHE A 31 0.73 -16.39 1.71
C PHE A 31 2.02 -17.21 1.59
N ILE A 32 2.80 -17.02 0.53
CA ILE A 32 4.09 -17.72 0.34
C ILE A 32 5.05 -17.40 1.49
N ALA A 33 5.19 -16.13 1.87
CA ALA A 33 6.04 -15.75 3.00
C ALA A 33 5.58 -16.41 4.31
N SER A 34 4.27 -16.44 4.58
CA SER A 34 3.71 -17.12 5.75
C SER A 34 3.97 -18.63 5.71
N MET A 35 3.85 -19.29 4.56
CA MET A 35 4.17 -20.72 4.42
C MET A 35 5.65 -21.01 4.74
N LEU A 36 6.56 -20.17 4.24
CA LEU A 36 8.00 -20.32 4.50
C LEU A 36 8.35 -20.12 5.99
N ILE A 37 7.68 -19.19 6.66
CA ILE A 37 7.87 -18.94 8.10
C ILE A 37 7.33 -20.12 8.91
N VAL A 38 6.09 -20.54 8.65
CA VAL A 38 5.38 -21.54 9.46
C VAL A 38 5.93 -22.95 9.23
N PHE A 39 6.08 -23.36 7.97
CA PHE A 39 6.48 -24.73 7.62
C PHE A 39 7.98 -24.87 7.37
N GLY A 40 8.63 -23.82 6.87
CA GLY A 40 10.06 -23.83 6.59
C GLY A 40 10.94 -23.42 7.80
N GLY A 41 10.34 -22.89 8.86
CA GLY A 41 11.10 -22.32 10.00
C GLY A 41 11.97 -21.12 9.62
N ILE A 42 11.75 -20.52 8.44
CA ILE A 42 12.58 -19.45 7.91
C ILE A 42 12.22 -18.14 8.61
N LYS A 43 13.21 -17.48 9.22
CA LYS A 43 13.03 -16.13 9.77
C LYS A 43 13.15 -15.10 8.64
N ILE A 44 12.01 -14.59 8.17
CA ILE A 44 11.97 -13.48 7.23
C ILE A 44 11.86 -12.17 8.02
N TYR A 45 12.98 -11.46 8.16
CA TYR A 45 13.00 -10.16 8.83
C TYR A 45 12.08 -9.16 8.11
N GLY A 46 11.28 -8.42 8.88
CA GLY A 46 10.29 -7.51 8.32
C GLY A 46 8.98 -8.18 7.93
N TRP A 47 8.84 -9.50 8.07
CA TRP A 47 7.61 -10.27 7.84
C TRP A 47 7.17 -11.05 9.07
N GLN A 48 7.47 -10.52 10.27
CA GLN A 48 7.09 -11.19 11.51
C GLN A 48 5.58 -11.07 11.78
N ILE A 49 5.01 -12.07 12.48
CA ILE A 49 3.60 -12.10 12.87
C ILE A 49 3.28 -10.84 13.68
N ARG A 50 2.20 -10.15 13.31
CA ARG A 50 1.77 -8.90 13.96
C ARG A 50 0.84 -9.21 15.13
N GLU A 51 0.96 -8.41 16.19
CA GLU A 51 0.09 -8.53 17.36
C GLU A 51 -1.29 -7.89 17.13
N ARG A 52 -1.39 -6.65 16.61
CA ARG A 52 -2.64 -5.97 16.17
C ARG A 52 -2.39 -4.87 15.13
N ILE A 53 -3.43 -4.45 14.39
CA ILE A 53 -3.37 -3.32 13.42
C ILE A 53 -3.85 -2.02 14.07
N LEU A 54 -4.76 -2.10 15.05
CA LEU A 54 -5.22 -0.97 15.85
C LEU A 54 -4.55 -0.96 17.25
N PRO A 55 -3.26 -0.59 17.38
CA PRO A 55 -2.64 -0.46 18.70
C PRO A 55 -3.17 0.74 19.49
N PHE A 56 -3.79 1.71 18.80
CA PHE A 56 -4.33 2.94 19.39
C PHE A 56 -5.80 2.84 19.77
N VAL A 57 -6.49 1.78 19.35
CA VAL A 57 -7.86 1.51 19.82
C VAL A 57 -7.71 0.74 21.12
N ASP A 58 -7.38 1.50 22.17
CA ASP A 58 -7.34 1.01 23.52
C ASP A 58 -8.71 0.41 23.88
N LYS A 59 -8.72 -0.65 24.71
CA LYS A 59 -9.98 -1.28 25.17
C LYS A 59 -10.93 -0.25 25.81
N ASN A 60 -10.38 0.86 26.31
CA ASN A 60 -11.10 1.97 26.90
C ASN A 60 -11.87 2.83 25.87
N ILE A 61 -11.41 2.92 24.61
CA ILE A 61 -12.14 3.63 23.53
C ILE A 61 -13.30 2.76 23.01
N LEU A 62 -13.14 1.43 23.04
CA LEU A 62 -14.19 0.47 22.68
C LEU A 62 -15.28 0.34 23.75
N ASN A 63 -14.96 0.63 25.02
CA ASN A 63 -15.91 0.57 26.15
C ASN A 63 -16.85 1.78 26.25
N LEU A 64 -16.60 2.88 25.53
CA LEU A 64 -17.56 3.95 25.36
C LEU A 64 -18.50 3.58 24.22
N SER A 65 -19.69 3.09 24.58
CA SER A 65 -20.75 2.63 23.69
C SER A 65 -20.80 3.39 22.36
N SER A 66 -20.39 2.76 21.27
CA SER A 66 -21.12 2.78 19.99
C SER A 66 -20.31 2.09 18.90
N ASN A 67 -20.93 1.07 18.29
CA ASN A 67 -20.52 0.51 16.99
C ASN A 67 -20.34 1.62 15.92
N PHE A 68 -20.96 2.78 16.12
CA PHE A 68 -20.79 3.99 15.31
C PHE A 68 -19.35 4.52 15.27
N ASN A 69 -18.64 4.53 16.41
CA ASN A 69 -17.25 5.00 16.47
C ASN A 69 -16.29 4.04 15.75
N ILE A 70 -16.53 2.72 15.85
CA ILE A 70 -15.75 1.70 15.12
C ILE A 70 -15.95 1.84 13.61
N GLY A 71 -17.20 2.06 13.18
CA GLY A 71 -17.53 2.30 11.78
C GLY A 71 -16.84 3.53 11.18
N ILE A 72 -16.78 4.64 11.92
CA ILE A 72 -16.09 5.86 11.48
C ILE A 72 -14.58 5.64 11.40
N ILE A 73 -13.97 5.01 12.40
CA ILE A 73 -12.53 4.71 12.39
C ILE A 73 -12.19 3.79 11.22
N ALA A 74 -12.98 2.74 11.00
CA ALA A 74 -12.82 1.83 9.87
C ALA A 74 -12.96 2.58 8.53
N PHE A 75 -13.94 3.48 8.40
CA PHE A 75 -14.12 4.30 7.21
C PHE A 75 -12.89 5.17 6.92
N VAL A 76 -12.34 5.85 7.93
CA VAL A 76 -11.15 6.70 7.79
C VAL A 76 -9.93 5.87 7.36
N ILE A 77 -9.71 4.72 8.01
CA ILE A 77 -8.56 3.84 7.71
C ILE A 77 -8.67 3.16 6.35
N VAL A 78 -9.89 2.82 5.92
CA VAL A 78 -10.10 2.09 4.66
C VAL A 78 -10.17 3.04 3.47
N LEU A 79 -10.68 4.26 3.62
CA LEU A 79 -10.92 5.16 2.49
C LEU A 79 -10.07 6.42 2.52
N ILE A 80 -10.13 7.18 3.62
CA ILE A 80 -9.52 8.52 3.67
C ILE A 80 -7.99 8.43 3.68
N ILE A 81 -7.43 7.59 4.55
CA ILE A 81 -5.97 7.41 4.65
C ILE A 81 -5.39 6.90 3.33
N PRO A 82 -5.91 5.82 2.71
CA PRO A 82 -5.45 5.36 1.40
C PRO A 82 -5.51 6.42 0.32
N LEU A 83 -6.58 7.22 0.26
CA LEU A 83 -6.70 8.29 -0.73
C LEU A 83 -5.56 9.31 -0.58
N ILE A 84 -5.32 9.78 0.65
CA ILE A 84 -4.27 10.75 0.94
C ILE A 84 -2.90 10.15 0.63
N GLU A 85 -2.62 8.93 1.09
CA GLU A 85 -1.34 8.27 0.86
C GLU A 85 -1.07 8.07 -0.63
N GLU A 86 -2.03 7.60 -1.42
CA GLU A 86 -1.82 7.42 -2.85
C GLU A 86 -1.61 8.75 -3.59
N ILE A 87 -2.32 9.83 -3.19
CA ILE A 87 -2.08 11.17 -3.75
C ILE A 87 -0.67 11.65 -3.44
N LEU A 88 -0.21 11.53 -2.19
CA LEU A 88 1.12 11.99 -1.78
C LEU A 88 2.24 11.18 -2.44
N PHE A 89 2.17 9.86 -2.37
CA PHE A 89 3.27 9.00 -2.82
C PHE A 89 3.25 8.73 -4.32
N ARG A 90 2.09 8.40 -4.89
CA ARG A 90 1.97 7.99 -6.30
C ARG A 90 1.60 9.18 -7.19
N GLY A 91 0.88 10.17 -6.63
CA GLY A 91 0.61 11.44 -7.29
C GLY A 91 1.81 12.38 -7.27
N LEU A 92 2.24 12.84 -6.09
CA LEU A 92 3.27 13.87 -5.98
C LEU A 92 4.70 13.31 -6.11
N LEU A 93 5.11 12.44 -5.17
CA LEU A 93 6.49 11.96 -5.10
C LEU A 93 6.91 11.20 -6.37
N GLN A 94 6.08 10.27 -6.82
CA GLN A 94 6.39 9.47 -8.01
C GLN A 94 6.47 10.33 -9.28
N SER A 95 5.59 11.32 -9.44
CA SER A 95 5.66 12.29 -10.56
C SER A 95 6.95 13.09 -10.49
N TYR A 96 7.28 13.62 -9.31
CA TYR A 96 8.49 14.41 -9.09
C TYR A 96 9.76 13.63 -9.45
N LEU A 97 9.87 12.37 -9.00
CA LEU A 97 11.00 11.50 -9.34
C LEU A 97 11.08 11.22 -10.84
N MET A 98 9.93 10.97 -11.48
CA MET A 98 9.84 10.73 -12.92
C MET A 98 10.32 11.93 -13.75
N GLU A 99 9.94 13.14 -13.34
CA GLU A 99 10.37 14.39 -13.99
C GLU A 99 11.84 14.70 -13.74
N THR A 100 12.28 14.52 -12.49
CA THR A 100 13.67 14.76 -12.10
C THR A 100 14.64 13.87 -12.87
N ILE A 101 14.33 12.57 -12.98
CA ILE A 101 15.14 11.66 -13.77
C ILE A 101 15.10 12.09 -15.24
N LYS A 102 13.92 12.42 -15.79
CA LYS A 102 13.81 12.84 -17.19
C LYS A 102 14.68 14.06 -17.52
N ALA A 103 14.77 15.03 -16.61
CA ALA A 103 15.51 16.27 -16.81
C ALA A 103 17.04 16.12 -16.69
N LYS A 104 17.54 15.16 -15.90
CA LYS A 104 18.94 15.12 -15.46
C LYS A 104 19.79 13.96 -16.01
N SER A 105 19.24 13.09 -16.84
CA SER A 105 19.80 11.73 -16.96
C SER A 105 20.67 11.43 -18.18
N SER A 106 21.73 10.66 -17.89
CA SER A 106 22.44 9.79 -18.81
C SER A 106 21.54 8.71 -19.41
N GLU A 107 21.96 8.10 -20.52
CA GLU A 107 21.22 7.04 -21.22
C GLU A 107 20.78 5.89 -20.29
N PHE A 108 21.64 5.51 -19.34
CA PHE A 108 21.34 4.48 -18.34
C PHE A 108 20.10 4.80 -17.50
N LEU A 109 20.02 6.02 -16.97
CA LEU A 109 18.94 6.45 -16.09
C LEU A 109 17.61 6.54 -16.87
N GLN A 110 17.64 6.88 -18.15
CA GLN A 110 16.44 6.83 -19.00
C GLN A 110 15.98 5.39 -19.25
N LYS A 111 16.91 4.47 -19.52
CA LYS A 111 16.61 3.05 -19.75
C LYS A 111 15.90 2.39 -18.58
N TYR A 112 16.33 2.68 -17.35
CA TYR A 112 15.79 2.06 -16.13
C TYR A 112 14.86 2.96 -15.31
N LYS A 113 14.44 4.10 -15.86
CA LYS A 113 13.67 5.14 -15.15
C LYS A 113 12.49 4.60 -14.37
N ASN A 114 11.62 3.79 -14.99
CA ASN A 114 10.42 3.28 -14.32
C ASN A 114 10.75 2.39 -13.12
N LEU A 115 11.75 1.52 -13.26
CA LEU A 115 12.19 0.63 -12.18
C LEU A 115 12.76 1.44 -11.01
N ILE A 116 13.62 2.42 -11.30
CA ILE A 116 14.21 3.31 -10.29
C ILE A 116 13.11 4.05 -9.54
N VAL A 117 12.16 4.67 -10.25
CA VAL A 117 11.04 5.38 -9.63
C VAL A 117 10.20 4.45 -8.76
N ILE A 118 9.86 3.25 -9.23
CA ILE A 118 9.09 2.26 -8.46
C ILE A 118 9.82 1.90 -7.16
N ILE A 119 11.10 1.57 -7.24
CA ILE A 119 11.89 1.18 -6.07
C ILE A 119 12.03 2.36 -5.10
N SER A 120 12.37 3.55 -5.60
CA SER A 120 12.54 4.74 -4.75
C SER A 120 11.24 5.13 -4.04
N THR A 121 10.12 5.19 -4.75
CA THR A 121 8.81 5.50 -4.15
C THR A 121 8.41 4.45 -3.12
N ALA A 122 8.59 3.17 -3.42
CA ALA A 122 8.29 2.07 -2.48
C ALA A 122 9.17 2.12 -1.22
N THR A 123 10.46 2.40 -1.36
CA THR A 123 11.39 2.52 -0.24
C THR A 123 11.03 3.69 0.66
N ILE A 124 10.78 4.88 0.09
CA ILE A 124 10.40 6.06 0.86
C ILE A 124 9.07 5.82 1.58
N TYR A 125 8.09 5.23 0.88
CA TYR A 125 6.82 4.84 1.49
C TYR A 125 7.03 3.91 2.68
N ALA A 126 7.78 2.82 2.49
CA ALA A 126 8.01 1.83 3.53
C ALA A 126 8.73 2.41 4.75
N LEU A 127 9.76 3.21 4.54
CA LEU A 127 10.50 3.86 5.62
C LEU A 127 9.62 4.83 6.41
N LEU A 128 8.82 5.66 5.72
CA LEU A 128 7.94 6.61 6.40
C LEU A 128 6.82 5.90 7.16
N THR A 129 6.17 4.91 6.55
CA THR A 129 5.09 4.16 7.20
C THR A 129 5.61 3.39 8.43
N VAL A 130 6.81 2.82 8.36
CA VAL A 130 7.44 2.22 9.54
C VAL A 130 7.70 3.30 10.59
N ALA A 131 8.40 4.39 10.24
CA ALA A 131 8.70 5.46 11.19
C ALA A 131 7.47 6.04 11.91
N LEU A 132 6.33 6.13 11.23
CA LEU A 132 5.09 6.70 11.77
C LEU A 132 4.16 5.69 12.45
N PHE A 133 4.08 4.45 11.95
CA PHE A 133 2.99 3.53 12.30
C PHE A 133 3.44 2.11 12.67
N GLY A 134 4.74 1.80 12.74
CA GLY A 134 5.14 0.44 13.10
C GLY A 134 6.62 0.18 13.35
N GLY A 135 6.93 -0.96 13.94
CA GLY A 135 8.31 -1.43 14.00
C GLY A 135 8.84 -1.85 12.64
N PHE A 136 10.16 -1.89 12.51
CA PHE A 136 10.87 -2.42 11.32
C PHE A 136 10.48 -3.87 10.99
N ASN A 137 9.85 -4.58 11.93
CA ASN A 137 9.28 -5.92 11.75
C ASN A 137 8.16 -6.01 10.70
N LYS A 138 7.72 -4.88 10.13
CA LYS A 138 6.66 -4.79 9.11
C LYS A 138 7.16 -4.21 7.77
N ILE A 139 8.44 -3.90 7.64
CA ILE A 139 8.95 -3.10 6.51
C ILE A 139 8.79 -3.80 5.15
N LEU A 140 9.02 -5.12 5.09
CA LEU A 140 8.99 -5.87 3.84
C LEU A 140 7.60 -5.92 3.18
N PRO A 141 6.50 -6.31 3.86
CA PRO A 141 5.17 -6.29 3.27
C PRO A 141 4.68 -4.88 2.96
N ILE A 142 5.19 -3.84 3.63
CA ILE A 142 4.89 -2.44 3.28
C ILE A 142 5.67 -2.05 2.00
N PHE A 143 6.92 -2.45 1.90
CA PHE A 143 7.75 -2.22 0.71
C PHE A 143 7.18 -2.93 -0.52
N VAL A 144 6.79 -4.21 -0.40
CA VAL A 144 6.14 -4.97 -1.49
C VAL A 144 4.83 -4.32 -1.91
N PHE A 145 4.02 -3.85 -0.95
CA PHE A 145 2.83 -3.07 -1.25
C PHE A 145 3.18 -1.79 -2.04
N GLY A 146 4.20 -1.07 -1.59
CA GLY A 146 4.77 0.10 -2.26
C GLY A 146 5.15 -0.16 -3.71
N LEU A 147 5.85 -1.27 -3.97
CA LEU A 147 6.28 -1.70 -5.30
C LEU A 147 5.07 -1.95 -6.22
N ILE A 148 4.10 -2.73 -5.74
CA ILE A 148 2.92 -3.11 -6.53
C ILE A 148 2.09 -1.87 -6.88
N ALA A 149 1.78 -1.01 -5.89
CA ALA A 149 1.01 0.21 -6.12
C ALA A 149 1.72 1.14 -7.11
N SER A 150 3.04 1.35 -6.96
CA SER A 150 3.81 2.21 -7.86
C SER A 150 3.83 1.65 -9.28
N ALA A 151 4.02 0.34 -9.44
CA ALA A 151 3.99 -0.33 -10.74
C ALA A 151 2.61 -0.22 -11.40
N ILE A 152 1.53 -0.38 -10.63
CA ILE A 152 0.16 -0.17 -11.10
C ILE A 152 -0.03 1.26 -11.60
N THR A 153 0.38 2.28 -10.83
CA THR A 153 0.25 3.69 -11.22
C THR A 153 1.05 4.01 -12.48
N ILE A 154 2.29 3.52 -12.61
CA ILE A 154 3.08 3.74 -13.84
C ILE A 154 2.39 3.09 -15.05
N LYS A 155 1.92 1.85 -14.89
CA LYS A 155 1.29 1.10 -15.98
C LYS A 155 -0.05 1.72 -16.41
N SER A 156 -0.86 2.14 -15.45
CA SER A 156 -2.20 2.69 -15.70
C SER A 156 -2.19 4.17 -16.04
N LYS A 157 -1.13 4.90 -15.66
CA LYS A 157 -1.05 6.37 -15.64
C LYS A 157 -2.24 7.00 -14.90
N SER A 158 -2.75 6.31 -13.88
CA SER A 158 -3.91 6.71 -13.10
C SER A 158 -3.72 6.31 -11.64
N LEU A 159 -4.20 7.16 -10.72
CA LEU A 159 -4.18 6.87 -9.29
C LEU A 159 -5.29 5.91 -8.87
N TYR A 160 -6.42 5.87 -9.60
CA TYR A 160 -7.60 5.09 -9.19
C TYR A 160 -7.29 3.61 -8.95
N PRO A 161 -6.52 2.91 -9.81
CA PRO A 161 -6.26 1.50 -9.57
C PRO A 161 -5.40 1.26 -8.32
N ALA A 162 -4.45 2.16 -8.02
CA ALA A 162 -3.64 2.08 -6.81
C ALA A 162 -4.46 2.40 -5.56
N ILE A 163 -5.34 3.40 -5.62
CA ILE A 163 -6.29 3.74 -4.54
C ILE A 163 -7.18 2.55 -4.23
N ILE A 164 -7.83 1.95 -5.23
CA ILE A 164 -8.72 0.80 -5.00
C ILE A 164 -7.93 -0.41 -4.51
N PHE A 165 -6.72 -0.66 -5.03
CA PHE A 165 -5.83 -1.70 -4.51
C PHE A 165 -5.53 -1.50 -3.01
N HIS A 166 -5.22 -0.27 -2.60
CA HIS A 166 -4.97 0.08 -1.20
C HIS A 166 -6.22 -0.12 -0.33
N ILE A 167 -7.37 0.37 -0.79
CA ILE A 167 -8.67 0.18 -0.12
C ILE A 167 -8.95 -1.31 0.09
N LEU A 168 -8.80 -2.14 -0.94
CA LEU A 168 -9.02 -3.59 -0.84
C LEU A 168 -8.08 -4.23 0.18
N LYS A 169 -6.80 -3.84 0.19
CA LYS A 169 -5.82 -4.33 1.16
C LYS A 169 -6.24 -3.94 2.59
N ASN A 170 -6.58 -2.67 2.85
CA ASN A 170 -6.98 -2.22 4.19
C ASN A 170 -8.31 -2.84 4.63
N LEU A 171 -9.29 -2.94 3.74
CA LEU A 171 -10.58 -3.57 4.01
C LEU A 171 -10.39 -5.04 4.40
N SER A 172 -9.60 -5.80 3.63
CA SER A 172 -9.36 -7.21 3.93
C SER A 172 -8.72 -7.41 5.31
N TRP A 173 -7.80 -6.53 5.68
CA TRP A 173 -7.14 -6.56 6.98
C TRP A 173 -8.09 -6.22 8.13
N ILE A 174 -8.91 -5.18 8.00
CA ILE A 174 -9.91 -4.84 9.03
C ILE A 174 -10.93 -5.97 9.18
N ILE A 175 -11.40 -6.55 8.08
CA ILE A 175 -12.30 -7.71 8.11
C ILE A 175 -11.66 -8.86 8.89
N ILE A 176 -10.41 -9.22 8.58
CA ILE A 176 -9.67 -10.26 9.29
C ILE A 176 -9.54 -9.93 10.79
N GLU A 177 -9.25 -8.67 11.14
CA GLU A 177 -9.11 -8.25 12.53
C GLU A 177 -10.43 -8.36 13.31
N ILE A 178 -11.55 -7.94 12.71
CA ILE A 178 -12.90 -8.08 13.29
C ILE A 178 -13.20 -9.57 13.52
N PHE A 179 -12.97 -10.43 12.53
CA PHE A 179 -13.25 -11.86 12.64
C PHE A 179 -12.35 -12.57 13.68
N LEU A 180 -11.05 -12.26 13.72
CA LEU A 180 -10.10 -12.93 14.61
C LEU A 180 -10.19 -12.46 16.06
N PHE A 181 -10.40 -11.15 16.27
CA PHE A 181 -10.39 -10.56 17.61
C PHE A 181 -11.78 -10.29 18.19
N LYS A 182 -12.85 -10.63 17.45
CA LYS A 182 -14.26 -10.44 17.85
C LYS A 182 -14.53 -9.01 18.34
N LEU A 183 -14.03 -8.04 17.57
CA LEU A 183 -14.38 -6.62 17.74
C LEU A 183 -15.84 -6.38 17.35
#